data_AF-A0A1Y2MWE6-F1
#
_entry.id   AF-A0A1Y2MWE6-F1
#
_cell.length_a   1.000
_cell.length_b   1.000
_cell.length_c   1.000
_cell.angle_alpha   90.00
_cell.angle_beta   90.00
_cell.angle_gamma   90.00
#
_symmetry.space_group_name_H-M   'P 1'
#
loop_
_entity.id
_entity.type
_entity.pdbx_description
1 polymer ?
#
loop_
_entity_poly.entity_id
_entity_poly.type
_entity_poly.pdbx_seq_one_letter_code
_entity_poly.pdbx_strand_id
1 'polypeptide(L)'
;MLQHPSTVRPHQRGAQLDIVLAFCDSGLTGVERLTTAARGHNTHRARTPMTSSPGGPDDSAARSVPDHPTFGTTIHDVAVDGTFPADGFTERLERWAHSVREAWLPASS
;
A
#
# COMPACT_ATOMS: atom_id res chain seq x y z
N MET A 1 -10.86 -4.29 -29.88
CA MET A 1 -10.38 -4.66 -28.53
C MET A 1 -9.60 -3.46 -28.01
N LEU A 2 -10.18 -2.65 -27.12
CA LEU A 2 -9.46 -1.55 -26.46
C LEU A 2 -8.80 -2.12 -25.20
N GLN A 3 -7.57 -2.61 -25.33
CA GLN A 3 -6.72 -2.73 -24.15
C GLN A 3 -6.22 -1.32 -23.83
N HIS A 4 -6.67 -0.75 -22.72
CA HIS A 4 -6.04 0.45 -22.20
C HIS A 4 -4.65 0.08 -21.72
N PRO A 5 -3.58 0.75 -22.19
CA PRO A 5 -2.26 0.58 -21.63
C PRO A 5 -2.30 1.02 -20.16
N SER A 6 -2.22 0.05 -19.26
CA SER A 6 -2.08 0.30 -17.83
C SER A 6 -0.67 0.84 -17.58
N THR A 7 -0.47 2.14 -17.74
CA THR A 7 0.73 2.83 -17.25
C THR A 7 0.52 3.14 -15.77
N VAL A 8 0.67 2.12 -14.92
CA VAL A 8 0.87 2.34 -13.48
C VAL A 8 2.13 3.16 -13.35
N ARG A 9 1.98 4.45 -13.04
CA ARG A 9 3.14 5.35 -12.90
C ARG A 9 3.92 4.96 -11.63
N PRO A 10 5.25 5.10 -11.61
CA PRO A 10 6.10 4.72 -10.47
C PRO A 10 5.67 5.30 -9.13
N HIS A 11 5.04 6.48 -9.11
CA HIS A 11 4.52 7.13 -7.91
C HIS A 11 3.42 6.34 -7.18
N GLN A 12 2.79 5.34 -7.81
CA GLN A 12 1.80 4.49 -7.15
C GLN A 12 2.42 3.42 -6.24
N ARG A 13 3.75 3.21 -6.28
CA ARG A 13 4.43 2.27 -5.38
C ARG A 13 4.34 2.69 -3.90
N GLY A 14 4.27 4.00 -3.62
CA GLY A 14 4.07 4.51 -2.25
C GLY A 14 2.70 4.14 -1.66
N ALA A 15 1.65 4.17 -2.49
CA ALA A 15 0.28 3.93 -2.04
C ALA A 15 0.04 2.50 -1.51
N GLN A 16 0.80 1.52 -1.99
CA GLN A 16 0.72 0.14 -1.50
C GLN A 16 1.38 0.00 -0.12
N LEU A 17 2.51 0.68 0.10
CA LEU A 17 3.16 0.73 1.40
C LEU A 17 2.26 1.46 2.42
N ASP A 18 1.57 2.54 2.02
CA ASP A 18 0.66 3.27 2.90
C ASP A 18 -0.47 2.40 3.46
N ILE A 19 -0.98 1.44 2.67
CA ILE A 19 -1.98 0.46 3.15
C ILE A 19 -1.39 -0.43 4.26
N VAL A 20 -0.17 -0.93 4.05
CA VAL A 20 0.52 -1.78 5.05
C VAL A 20 0.78 -0.98 6.32
N LEU A 21 1.23 0.27 6.21
CA LEU A 21 1.48 1.15 7.36
C LEU A 21 0.18 1.42 8.14
N ALA A 22 -0.90 1.77 7.44
CA ALA A 22 -2.20 1.98 8.07
C ALA A 22 -2.73 0.73 8.81
N PHE A 23 -2.47 -0.46 8.25
CA PHE A 23 -2.77 -1.73 8.90
C PHE A 23 -1.91 -1.95 10.16
N CYS A 24 -0.60 -1.73 10.09
CA CYS A 24 0.28 -1.84 11.27
C CYS A 24 -0.10 -0.87 12.40
N ASP A 25 -0.58 0.33 12.06
CA ASP A 25 -0.86 1.37 13.05
C ASP A 25 -2.26 1.27 13.68
N SER A 26 -3.24 0.75 12.95
CA SER A 26 -4.65 0.78 13.40
C SER A 26 -5.48 -0.41 12.89
N GLY A 27 -4.83 -1.47 12.41
CA GLY A 27 -5.50 -2.64 11.82
C GLY A 27 -6.36 -2.28 10.61
N LEU A 28 -7.38 -3.10 10.34
CA LEU A 28 -8.29 -2.90 9.21
C LEU A 28 -9.02 -1.55 9.25
N THR A 29 -9.35 -1.04 10.43
CA THR A 29 -9.94 0.29 10.59
C THR A 29 -9.04 1.40 10.04
N GLY A 30 -7.72 1.26 10.17
CA GLY A 30 -6.75 2.16 9.54
C GLY A 30 -6.87 2.16 8.02
N VAL A 31 -6.91 0.96 7.44
CA VAL A 31 -7.03 0.75 5.99
C VAL A 31 -8.36 1.29 5.44
N GLU A 32 -9.45 1.08 6.15
CA GLU A 32 -10.78 1.59 5.77
C GLU A 32 -10.83 3.12 5.72
N ARG A 33 -10.22 3.78 6.70
CA ARG A 33 -10.11 5.25 6.71
C ARG A 33 -9.28 5.75 5.52
N LEU A 34 -8.12 5.14 5.27
CA LEU A 34 -7.24 5.49 4.17
C LEU A 34 -7.95 5.35 2.81
N THR A 35 -8.60 4.20 2.58
CA THR A 35 -9.31 3.92 1.32
C THR A 35 -10.53 4.83 1.13
N THR A 36 -11.25 5.15 2.20
CA THR A 36 -12.37 6.11 2.17
C THR A 36 -11.90 7.51 1.78
N ALA A 37 -10.79 7.98 2.34
CA ALA A 37 -10.20 9.28 1.99
C ALA A 37 -9.75 9.33 0.52
N ALA A 38 -9.05 8.29 0.04
CA ALA A 38 -8.62 8.19 -1.36
C ALA A 38 -9.81 8.21 -2.32
N ARG A 39 -10.91 7.50 -1.98
CA ARG A 39 -12.16 7.51 -2.77
C ARG A 39 -12.82 8.89 -2.80
N GLY A 40 -12.85 9.59 -1.67
CA GLY A 40 -13.35 10.96 -1.58
C GLY A 40 -12.59 11.90 -2.52
N HIS A 41 -11.25 11.86 -2.46
CA HIS A 41 -10.40 12.67 -3.34
C HIS A 41 -10.66 12.40 -4.82
N ASN A 42 -10.72 11.12 -5.22
CA ASN A 42 -11.03 10.75 -6.60
C ASN A 42 -12.41 11.27 -7.05
N THR A 43 -13.40 11.22 -6.16
CA THR A 43 -14.75 11.72 -6.44
C THR A 43 -14.78 13.25 -6.60
N HIS A 44 -14.05 13.99 -5.75
CA HIS A 44 -13.92 15.44 -5.87
C HIS A 44 -13.17 15.84 -7.15
N ARG A 45 -12.10 15.13 -7.50
CA ARG A 45 -11.35 15.33 -8.74
C ARG A 45 -12.18 15.04 -9.99
N ALA A 46 -13.09 14.06 -9.94
CA ALA A 46 -14.00 13.77 -11.04
C ALA A 46 -15.10 14.85 -11.20
N ARG A 47 -15.46 15.55 -10.12
CA ARG A 47 -16.49 16.61 -10.12
C ARG A 47 -15.95 17.95 -10.64
N THR A 48 -14.65 18.20 -10.52
CA THR A 48 -13.98 19.35 -11.12
C THR A 48 -13.46 18.94 -12.50
N PRO A 49 -14.01 19.46 -13.62
CA PRO A 49 -13.46 19.17 -14.95
C PRO A 49 -11.97 19.57 -14.98
N MET A 50 -11.12 18.68 -15.50
CA MET A 50 -9.68 18.94 -15.64
C MET A 50 -9.45 20.14 -16.57
N THR A 51 -9.41 21.35 -16.02
CA THR A 51 -8.51 22.37 -16.54
C THR A 51 -7.12 21.92 -16.15
N SER A 52 -6.26 21.74 -17.16
CA SER A 52 -4.91 21.22 -17.04
C SER A 52 -4.07 22.04 -16.08
N SER A 53 -4.09 21.71 -14.79
CA SER A 53 -3.06 22.16 -13.84
C SER A 53 -1.94 21.12 -13.81
N PRO A 54 -0.73 21.46 -14.28
CA PRO A 54 0.44 20.62 -14.12
C PRO A 54 0.92 20.75 -12.66
N GLY A 55 0.30 19.96 -11.78
CA GLY A 55 0.59 20.02 -10.35
C GLY A 55 -0.44 19.22 -9.56
N GLY A 56 -0.48 17.90 -9.79
CA GLY A 56 -1.00 17.00 -8.75
C GLY A 56 -0.06 17.03 -7.54
N PRO A 57 -0.50 16.67 -6.32
CA PRO A 57 0.34 16.75 -5.14
C PRO A 57 1.63 15.96 -5.36
N ASP A 58 2.70 16.72 -5.60
CA ASP A 58 4.07 16.29 -5.58
C ASP A 58 4.47 16.32 -4.10
N ASP A 59 4.12 15.26 -3.36
CA ASP A 59 4.56 15.07 -1.98
C ASP A 59 4.26 13.64 -1.51
N SER A 60 4.83 12.67 -2.21
CA SER A 60 5.48 11.61 -1.45
C SER A 60 6.95 11.86 -1.68
N ALA A 61 7.57 12.68 -0.81
CA ALA A 61 9.02 12.83 -0.74
C ALA A 61 9.59 11.44 -1.01
N ALA A 62 10.31 11.30 -2.14
CA ALA A 62 10.71 10.00 -2.67
C ALA A 62 11.39 9.23 -1.55
N ARG A 63 10.62 8.37 -0.88
CA ARG A 63 11.07 7.70 0.32
C ARG A 63 12.22 6.83 -0.16
N SER A 64 13.41 7.05 0.38
CA SER A 64 14.57 6.23 0.07
C SER A 64 14.22 4.80 0.43
N VAL A 65 13.81 4.04 -0.57
CA VAL A 65 13.46 2.65 -0.45
C VAL A 65 14.72 1.83 -0.71
N PRO A 66 14.97 0.77 0.06
CA PRO A 66 16.12 -0.08 -0.19
C PRO A 66 16.04 -0.71 -1.59
N ASP A 67 17.19 -0.81 -2.27
CA ASP A 67 17.29 -1.42 -3.60
C ASP A 67 16.92 -2.92 -3.59
N HIS A 68 17.11 -3.59 -2.46
CA HIS A 68 16.75 -5.00 -2.27
C HIS A 68 16.24 -5.28 -0.85
N PRO A 69 14.95 -5.06 -0.57
CA PRO A 69 14.38 -5.35 0.74
C PRO A 69 14.40 -6.86 1.03
N THR A 70 14.88 -7.25 2.20
CA THR A 70 14.80 -8.62 2.71
C THR A 70 13.63 -8.76 3.68
N PHE A 71 12.75 -9.73 3.43
CA PHE A 71 11.56 -9.96 4.26
C PHE A 71 11.78 -11.18 5.16
N GLY A 72 11.56 -11.01 6.47
CA GLY A 72 11.56 -12.11 7.44
C GLY A 72 10.27 -12.94 7.43
N THR A 73 9.20 -12.45 6.81
CA THR A 73 7.96 -13.20 6.56
C THR A 73 7.42 -12.82 5.20
N THR A 74 6.98 -13.81 4.43
CA THR A 74 6.52 -13.67 3.05
C THR A 74 5.02 -13.97 2.94
N ILE A 75 4.42 -13.64 1.78
CA ILE A 75 3.01 -13.97 1.52
C ILE A 75 2.75 -15.48 1.49
N HIS A 76 3.78 -16.30 1.22
CA HIS A 76 3.67 -17.76 1.26
C HIS A 76 3.40 -18.27 2.67
N ASP A 77 4.01 -17.64 3.68
CA ASP A 77 3.78 -17.98 5.08
C ASP A 77 2.34 -17.68 5.50
N VAL A 78 1.75 -16.60 4.98
CA VAL A 78 0.35 -16.24 5.24
C VAL A 78 -0.61 -17.23 4.58
N ALA A 79 -0.36 -17.58 3.32
CA ALA A 79 -1.25 -18.40 2.51
C ALA A 79 -1.27 -19.89 2.91
N VAL A 80 -0.19 -20.41 3.49
CA VAL A 80 -0.03 -21.82 3.91
C VAL A 80 -0.41 -22.78 2.77
N ASP A 81 -1.54 -23.49 2.88
CA ASP A 81 -2.04 -24.48 1.91
C ASP A 81 -3.16 -23.93 1.01
N GLY A 82 -3.49 -22.64 1.13
CA GLY A 82 -4.54 -21.97 0.38
C GLY A 82 -5.93 -22.06 1.00
N THR A 83 -6.11 -22.77 2.12
CA THR A 83 -7.37 -22.74 2.88
C THR A 83 -7.52 -21.37 3.55
N PHE A 84 -8.65 -20.70 3.35
CA PHE A 84 -8.84 -19.33 3.81
C PHE A 84 -10.11 -19.11 4.65
N PRO A 85 -9.99 -18.54 5.88
CA PRO A 85 -8.75 -18.36 6.63
C PRO A 85 -8.30 -19.69 7.25
N ALA A 86 -7.05 -20.10 7.00
CA ALA A 86 -6.42 -21.18 7.77
C ALA A 86 -6.20 -20.73 9.22
N ASP A 87 -6.15 -21.69 10.15
CA ASP A 87 -5.87 -21.41 11.56
C ASP A 87 -4.61 -20.56 11.72
N GLY A 88 -4.66 -19.53 12.57
CA GLY A 88 -3.56 -18.58 12.78
C GLY A 88 -3.33 -17.56 11.66
N PHE A 89 -4.29 -17.40 10.74
CA PHE A 89 -4.18 -16.47 9.61
C PHE A 89 -3.89 -15.04 10.06
N THR A 90 -4.60 -14.54 11.08
CA THR A 90 -4.46 -13.17 11.57
C THR A 90 -3.04 -12.89 12.06
N GLU A 91 -2.49 -13.77 12.90
CA GLU A 91 -1.15 -13.64 13.46
C GLU A 91 -0.07 -13.68 12.37
N ARG A 92 -0.27 -14.51 11.34
CA ARG A 92 0.65 -14.55 10.19
C ARG A 92 0.55 -13.31 9.32
N LEU A 93 -0.67 -12.80 9.10
CA LEU A 93 -0.90 -11.55 8.38
C LEU A 93 -0.25 -10.36 9.10
N GLU A 94 -0.39 -10.27 10.41
CA GLU A 94 0.26 -9.24 11.24
C GLU A 94 1.79 -9.33 11.15
N ARG A 95 2.36 -10.53 11.31
CA ARG A 95 3.81 -10.74 11.20
C ARG A 95 4.34 -10.35 9.81
N TRP A 96 3.62 -10.73 8.76
CA TRP A 96 3.94 -10.35 7.39
C TRP A 96 3.90 -8.83 7.20
N ALA A 97 2.85 -8.15 7.66
CA ALA A 97 2.72 -6.70 7.54
C ALA A 97 3.86 -5.96 8.25
N HIS A 98 4.24 -6.40 9.45
CA HIS A 98 5.38 -5.85 10.17
C HIS A 98 6.70 -6.10 9.44
N SER A 99 6.91 -7.30 8.89
CA SER A 99 8.11 -7.59 8.08
C SER A 99 8.20 -6.70 6.84
N VAL A 100 7.07 -6.38 6.19
CA VAL A 100 7.05 -5.42 5.08
C VAL A 100 7.42 -4.03 5.59
N ARG A 101 6.82 -3.56 6.68
CA ARG A 101 7.17 -2.25 7.26
C ARG A 101 8.67 -2.13 7.53
N GLU A 102 9.27 -3.12 8.20
CA GLU A 102 10.70 -3.12 8.55
C GLU A 102 11.60 -3.14 7.32
N ALA A 103 11.25 -3.94 6.31
CA ALA A 103 12.04 -4.05 5.10
C ALA A 103 12.07 -2.75 4.28
N TRP A 104 11.01 -1.94 4.31
CA TRP A 104 10.89 -0.69 3.54
C TRP A 104 11.12 0.58 4.36
N LEU A 105 11.02 0.51 5.68
CA LEU A 105 11.29 1.58 6.64
C LEU A 105 12.25 1.06 7.73
N PRO A 106 13.51 0.71 7.38
CA PRO A 106 14.47 0.30 8.38
C PRO A 106 14.66 1.44 9.39
N ALA A 107 14.80 1.10 10.68
CA ALA A 107 15.11 2.07 11.70
C ALA A 107 16.45 2.77 11.35
N SER A 108 16.45 4.10 11.36
CA SER A 108 17.70 4.87 11.22
C SER A 108 18.64 4.46 12.34
N SER A 109 19.77 3.83 11.99
CA SER A 109 20.84 3.48 12.92
C SER A 109 21.59 4.72 13.43
#